data_AF-A0AAU0UMW5-F1
#
_entry.id   AF-A0AAU0UMW5-F1
#
_cell.length_a   1.000
_cell.length_b   1.000
_cell.length_c   1.000
_cell.angle_alpha   90.00
_cell.angle_beta   90.00
_cell.angle_gamma   90.00
#
_symmetry.space_group_name_H-M   'P 1'
#
loop_
_entity.id
_entity.type
_entity.pdbx_description
1 polymer ?
#
loop_
_entity_poly.entity_id
_entity_poly.type
_entity_poly.pdbx_seq_one_letter_code
_entity_poly.pdbx_strand_id
1 'polypeptide(L)'
;MLSKKRIMSTAAAKDSPQASLTVAGKVINPHRPPTRSGKITVFFSLEDEFGLLDVTMFERQYQRFGQLIFGQSHPVLTVTGTWSDNCLILQHAAPLAKN
;
A
#
# COMPACT_ATOMS: atom_id res chain seq x y z
N MET A 1 -21.60 -3.67 -3.91
CA MET A 1 -20.90 -3.14 -5.10
C MET A 1 -19.40 -3.48 -5.06
N LEU A 2 -19.03 -4.74 -4.77
CA LEU A 2 -17.65 -5.23 -4.61
C LEU A 2 -17.08 -5.83 -5.91
N SER A 3 -17.82 -5.77 -7.03
CA SER A 3 -17.57 -6.58 -8.23
C SER A 3 -16.51 -6.05 -9.21
N LYS A 4 -15.68 -5.06 -8.86
CA LYS A 4 -14.70 -4.47 -9.80
C LYS A 4 -13.26 -4.29 -9.34
N LYS A 5 -12.91 -4.60 -8.09
CA LYS A 5 -11.50 -4.60 -7.64
C LYS A 5 -11.14 -5.99 -7.17
N ARG A 6 -10.36 -6.73 -7.96
CA ARG A 6 -9.77 -8.01 -7.55
C ARG A 6 -8.73 -7.70 -6.46
N ILE A 7 -9.13 -7.77 -5.20
CA ILE A 7 -8.23 -7.66 -4.05
C ILE A 7 -7.49 -8.99 -3.93
N MET A 8 -6.16 -8.93 -3.86
CA MET A 8 -5.26 -10.07 -3.72
C MET A 8 -4.70 -10.13 -2.30
N SER A 9 -4.36 -11.34 -1.84
CA SER A 9 -3.55 -11.50 -0.64
C SER A 9 -2.09 -11.11 -0.90
N THR A 10 -1.35 -10.84 0.17
CA THR A 10 0.09 -10.52 0.10
C THR A 10 0.90 -11.63 -0.58
N ALA A 11 0.56 -12.90 -0.32
CA ALA A 11 1.19 -14.05 -0.96
C ALA A 11 0.88 -14.11 -2.47
N ALA A 12 -0.40 -14.00 -2.85
CA ALA A 12 -0.79 -14.04 -4.26
C ALA A 12 -0.23 -12.88 -5.08
N ALA A 13 -0.02 -11.71 -4.45
CA ALA A 13 0.55 -10.54 -5.11
C ALA A 13 2.01 -10.75 -5.54
N LYS A 14 2.82 -11.45 -4.74
CA LYS A 14 4.24 -11.71 -5.03
C LYS A 14 4.46 -12.58 -6.25
N ASP A 15 3.58 -13.55 -6.46
CA ASP A 15 3.62 -14.50 -7.58
C ASP A 15 2.79 -14.03 -8.79
N SER A 16 2.23 -12.83 -8.74
CA SER A 16 1.31 -12.34 -9.77
C SER A 16 2.05 -11.96 -11.04
N PRO A 17 1.60 -12.43 -12.22
CA PRO A 17 2.14 -11.96 -13.50
C PRO A 17 1.63 -10.55 -13.87
N GLN A 18 0.72 -9.96 -13.08
CA GLN A 18 0.13 -8.66 -13.38
C GLN A 18 0.99 -7.51 -12.85
N ALA A 19 1.24 -6.53 -13.72
CA ALA A 19 1.96 -5.34 -13.31
C ALA A 19 1.15 -4.45 -12.35
N SER A 20 -0.18 -4.48 -12.39
CA SER A 20 -1.05 -3.69 -11.50
C SER A 20 -1.86 -4.59 -10.58
N LEU A 21 -1.76 -4.35 -9.28
CA LEU A 21 -2.33 -5.18 -8.23
C LEU A 21 -3.11 -4.32 -7.25
N THR A 22 -4.11 -4.91 -6.59
CA THR A 22 -4.75 -4.33 -5.40
C THR A 22 -4.61 -5.31 -4.26
N VAL A 23 -4.04 -4.85 -3.14
CA VAL A 23 -3.85 -5.65 -1.92
C VAL A 23 -4.59 -4.98 -0.79
N ALA A 24 -5.19 -5.75 0.11
CA ALA A 24 -5.76 -5.24 1.35
C ALA A 24 -4.94 -5.71 2.54
N GLY A 25 -4.72 -4.84 3.52
CA GLY A 25 -3.98 -5.20 4.72
C GLY A 25 -3.89 -4.07 5.73
N LYS A 26 -3.46 -4.41 6.94
CA LYS A 26 -3.13 -3.44 7.99
C LYS A 26 -1.78 -2.79 7.66
N VAL A 27 -1.69 -1.48 7.84
CA VAL A 27 -0.43 -0.74 7.66
C VAL A 27 0.49 -1.02 8.85
N ILE A 28 1.72 -1.46 8.58
CA ILE A 28 2.75 -1.78 9.57
C ILE A 28 4.02 -0.96 9.29
N ASN A 29 4.66 -0.50 10.37
CA ASN A 29 5.95 0.20 10.38
C ASN A 29 6.11 1.35 9.35
N PRO A 30 5.13 2.28 9.22
CA PRO A 30 5.26 3.37 8.28
C PRO A 30 6.36 4.34 8.73
N HIS A 31 7.29 4.66 7.82
CA HIS A 31 8.36 5.60 8.12
C HIS A 31 8.77 6.45 6.91
N ARG A 32 9.36 7.61 7.21
CA ARG A 32 9.78 8.65 6.26
C ARG A 32 11.28 8.85 6.38
N PRO A 33 12.12 8.09 5.68
CA PRO A 33 13.55 8.31 5.75
C PRO A 33 13.91 9.68 5.15
N PRO A 34 14.92 10.37 5.71
CA PRO A 34 15.43 11.59 5.12
C PRO A 34 16.07 11.28 3.76
N THR A 35 15.70 12.04 2.74
CA THR A 35 16.25 11.88 1.39
C THR A 35 17.20 13.04 1.07
N ARG A 36 18.26 12.76 0.30
CA ARG A 36 19.22 13.79 -0.15
C ARG A 36 18.55 14.91 -0.94
N SER A 37 17.47 14.60 -1.67
CA SER A 37 16.73 15.57 -2.48
C SER A 37 15.71 16.39 -1.68
N GLY A 38 15.44 16.03 -0.42
CA GLY A 38 14.37 16.62 0.39
C GLY A 38 12.96 16.13 0.02
N LYS A 39 12.80 15.37 -1.07
CA LYS A 39 11.50 14.82 -1.47
C LYS A 39 11.07 13.71 -0.53
N ILE A 40 9.81 13.70 -0.15
CA ILE A 40 9.29 12.67 0.76
C ILE A 40 9.12 11.34 0.03
N THR A 41 9.68 10.28 0.60
CA THR A 41 9.35 8.89 0.27
C THR A 41 8.91 8.20 1.56
N VAL A 42 7.90 7.36 1.46
CA VAL A 42 7.36 6.58 2.57
C VAL A 42 7.50 5.10 2.25
N PHE A 43 8.00 4.36 3.23
CA PHE A 43 8.05 2.90 3.21
C PHE A 43 7.17 2.37 4.33
N PHE A 44 6.37 1.35 4.02
CA PHE A 44 5.55 0.62 4.97
C PHE A 44 5.24 -0.76 4.42
N SER A 45 4.77 -1.66 5.28
CA SER A 45 4.30 -2.98 4.85
C SER A 45 2.79 -3.09 5.07
N LEU A 46 2.12 -3.84 4.19
CA LEU A 46 0.76 -4.32 4.41
C LEU A 46 0.83 -5.71 5.01
N GLU A 47 0.10 -5.91 6.09
CA GLU A 47 -0.08 -7.20 6.76
C GLU A 47 -1.48 -7.74 6.50
N ASP A 48 -1.55 -8.98 6.02
CA ASP A 48 -2.74 -9.83 6.03
C ASP A 48 -2.39 -11.19 6.67
N GLU A 49 -3.34 -12.12 6.70
CA GLU A 49 -3.14 -13.45 7.30
C GLU A 49 -2.12 -14.32 6.55
N PHE A 50 -1.66 -13.90 5.37
CA PHE A 50 -0.71 -14.63 4.53
C PHE A 50 0.70 -14.02 4.57
N GLY A 51 0.88 -12.90 5.26
CA GLY A 51 2.19 -12.32 5.57
C GLY A 51 2.28 -10.82 5.31
N LEU A 52 3.49 -10.39 4.96
CA LEU A 52 3.81 -8.99 4.71
C LEU A 52 4.13 -8.73 3.24
N LEU A 53 3.72 -7.55 2.76
CA LEU A 53 4.06 -7.01 1.46
C LEU A 53 4.54 -5.57 1.59
N ASP A 54 5.71 -5.28 1.03
CA ASP A 54 6.31 -3.95 1.11
C ASP A 54 5.69 -2.99 0.09
N VAL A 55 5.44 -1.77 0.54
CA VAL A 55 4.82 -0.71 -0.24
C VAL A 55 5.72 0.53 -0.21
N THR A 56 6.00 1.05 -1.41
CA THR A 56 6.69 2.33 -1.58
C THR A 56 5.71 3.40 -2.02
N MET A 57 5.68 4.54 -1.33
CA MET A 57 4.84 5.68 -1.65
C MET A 57 5.69 6.94 -1.83
N PHE A 58 5.67 7.49 -3.04
CA PHE A 58 6.40 8.71 -3.37
C PHE A 58 5.62 9.98 -3.01
N GLU A 59 6.33 11.11 -3.00
CA GLU A 59 5.86 12.42 -2.55
C GLU A 59 4.46 12.81 -3.03
N ARG A 60 4.18 12.66 -4.33
CA ARG A 60 2.86 13.01 -4.90
C ARG A 60 1.73 12.20 -4.26
N GLN A 61 1.97 10.92 -4.00
CA GLN A 61 1.00 10.05 -3.35
C GLN A 61 0.94 10.30 -1.84
N TYR A 62 2.08 10.58 -1.19
CA TYR A 62 2.11 10.98 0.21
C TYR A 62 1.26 12.22 0.47
N GLN A 63 1.33 13.24 -0.40
CA GLN A 63 0.50 14.45 -0.28
C GLN A 63 -1.01 14.13 -0.34
N ARG A 64 -1.41 13.06 -1.03
CA ARG A 64 -2.81 12.65 -1.21
C ARG A 64 -3.31 11.67 -0.15
N PHE A 65 -2.45 10.75 0.28
CA PHE A 65 -2.83 9.58 1.07
C PHE A 65 -2.08 9.47 2.40
N GLY A 66 -1.13 10.37 2.69
CA GLY A 66 -0.31 10.31 3.91
C GLY A 66 -1.13 10.29 5.20
N GLN A 67 -2.28 10.96 5.22
CA GLN A 67 -3.22 10.92 6.34
C GLN A 67 -3.84 9.52 6.58
N LEU A 68 -3.98 8.70 5.53
CA LEU A 68 -4.44 7.30 5.70
C LEU A 68 -3.36 6.40 6.30
N ILE A 69 -2.09 6.75 6.09
CA ILE A 69 -0.92 5.95 6.54
C ILE A 69 -0.48 6.36 7.96
N PHE A 70 -0.50 7.66 8.27
CA PHE A 70 0.00 8.21 9.54
C PHE A 70 -1.09 8.80 10.44
N GLY A 71 -2.37 8.68 10.06
CA GLY A 71 -3.49 9.20 10.84
C GLY A 71 -3.74 8.42 12.14
N GLN A 72 -4.60 8.97 13.01
CA GLN A 72 -4.91 8.37 14.31
C GLN A 72 -5.70 7.05 14.21
N SER A 73 -6.38 6.84 13.08
CA SER A 73 -6.99 5.56 12.77
C SER A 73 -5.94 4.68 12.10
N HIS A 74 -5.78 3.44 12.55
CA HIS A 74 -5.02 2.40 11.85
C HIS A 74 -5.98 1.47 11.09
N PRO A 75 -6.71 1.96 10.06
CA PRO A 75 -7.64 1.12 9.33
C PRO A 75 -6.88 0.11 8.48
N VAL A 76 -7.50 -1.05 8.27
CA VAL A 76 -7.15 -1.91 7.14
C VAL A 76 -7.40 -1.12 5.85
N LEU A 77 -6.40 -1.05 4.98
CA LEU A 77 -6.45 -0.29 3.73
C LEU A 77 -6.48 -1.24 2.55
N THR A 78 -7.13 -0.81 1.47
CA THR A 78 -6.82 -1.28 0.13
C THR A 78 -5.77 -0.38 -0.49
N VAL A 79 -4.72 -0.96 -1.04
CA VAL A 79 -3.67 -0.28 -1.79
C VAL A 79 -3.63 -0.85 -3.20
N THR A 80 -3.80 0.03 -4.19
CA THR A 80 -3.62 -0.30 -5.60
C THR A 80 -2.33 0.32 -6.10
N GLY A 81 -1.54 -0.44 -6.85
CA GLY A 81 -0.24 0.01 -7.30
C GLY A 81 0.35 -0.84 -8.42
N THR A 82 1.61 -0.53 -8.74
CA THR A 82 2.40 -1.29 -9.70
C THR A 82 3.43 -2.15 -8.96
N TRP A 83 3.50 -3.43 -9.28
CA TRP A 83 4.53 -4.32 -8.74
C TRP A 83 5.87 -4.06 -9.44
N SER A 84 6.92 -3.75 -8.67
CA SER A 84 8.28 -3.49 -9.16
C SER A 84 9.29 -3.81 -8.07
N ASP A 85 10.39 -4.48 -8.42
CA ASP A 85 11.52 -4.76 -7.51
C ASP A 85 11.08 -5.33 -6.15
N ASN A 86 10.17 -6.31 -6.18
CA ASN A 86 9.60 -6.97 -5.00
C ASN A 86 8.83 -6.05 -4.03
N CYS A 87 8.35 -4.90 -4.52
CA CYS A 87 7.47 -4.01 -3.75
C CYS A 87 6.30 -3.50 -4.60
N LEU A 88 5.25 -3.04 -3.93
CA LEU A 88 4.13 -2.38 -4.57
C LEU A 88 4.35 -0.86 -4.53
N ILE A 89 4.48 -0.24 -5.70
CA ILE A 89 4.53 1.22 -5.83
C ILE A 89 3.10 1.75 -5.77
N LEU A 90 2.77 2.47 -4.70
CA LEU A 90 1.43 2.95 -4.42
C LEU A 90 0.95 3.95 -5.49
N GLN A 91 -0.25 3.73 -6.01
CA GLN A 91 -0.95 4.66 -6.91
C GLN A 91 -2.26 5.17 -6.29
N HIS A 92 -2.94 4.33 -5.50
CA HIS A 92 -4.18 4.67 -4.80
C HIS A 92 -4.28 3.93 -3.48
N ALA A 93 -4.83 4.59 -2.46
CA ALA A 93 -5.17 3.99 -1.18
C ALA A 93 -6.55 4.43 -0.72
N ALA A 94 -7.28 3.52 -0.09
CA ALA A 94 -8.58 3.79 0.53
C ALA A 94 -8.79 2.86 1.73
N PRO A 95 -9.55 3.27 2.77
CA PRO A 95 -10.01 2.35 3.80
C PRO A 95 -10.72 1.14 3.18
N LEU A 96 -10.47 -0.05 3.70
CA LEU A 96 -11.26 -1.22 3.36
C LEU A 96 -12.69 -0.96 3.84
N ALA A 97 -13.64 -0.92 2.91
CA ALA A 97 -15.04 -0.68 3.23
C ALA A 97 -15.53 -1.76 4.21
N LYS A 98 -16.07 -1.34 5.36
CA LYS A 98 -16.87 -2.21 6.22
C LYS A 98 -18.22 -2.38 5.53
N ASN A 99 -18.54 -3.60 5.13
CA ASN A 99 -19.89 -3.94 4.68
C ASN A 99 -20.87 -3.80 5.85
#